data_AF-A0A382V5X9-F1
#
_entry.id   AF-A0A382V5X9-F1
#
_cell.length_a   1.000
_cell.length_b   1.000
_cell.length_c   1.000
_cell.angle_alpha   90.00
_cell.angle_beta   90.00
_cell.angle_gamma   90.00
#
_symmetry.space_group_name_H-M   'P 1'
#
loop_
_entity.id
_entity.type
_entity.pdbx_description
1 polymer ?
#
loop_
_entity_poly.entity_id
_entity_poly.type
_entity_poly.pdbx_seq_one_letter_code
_entity_poly.pdbx_strand_id
1 'polypeptide(L)' 'MNLETTKQISVAPMMGQTDRHFRYLVDLLAPDIKLYTPMIHADAIVHASKKFLHQENRHQKAVGI' A
#
# COMPACT_ATOMS: atom_id res chain seq x y z
N MET A 1 25.93 -11.36 18.32
CA MET A 1 24.72 -11.48 17.49
C MET A 1 24.72 -10.30 16.55
N ASN A 2 25.03 -10.51 15.27
CA ASN A 2 25.09 -9.43 14.27
C ASN A 2 23.66 -8.90 14.05
N LEU A 3 23.38 -7.71 14.55
CA LEU A 3 22.19 -6.94 14.18
C LEU A 3 22.44 -6.29 12.83
N GLU A 4 22.53 -7.10 11.77
CA GLU A 4 22.35 -6.60 10.41
C GLU A 4 20.90 -6.10 10.33
N THR A 5 20.71 -4.81 10.55
CA THR A 5 19.39 -4.19 10.49
C THR A 5 19.02 -4.12 9.01
N THR A 6 18.33 -5.15 8.51
CA THR A 6 17.80 -5.16 7.14
C THR A 6 16.84 -3.97 7.01
N LYS A 7 17.33 -2.85 6.46
CA LYS A 7 16.53 -1.65 6.23
C LYS A 7 15.50 -1.98 5.16
N GLN A 8 14.24 -2.09 5.56
CA GLN A 8 13.13 -2.23 4.63
C GLN A 8 12.85 -0.87 3.99
N ILE A 9 12.93 -0.82 2.66
CA ILE A 9 12.57 0.37 1.89
C ILE A 9 11.06 0.35 1.64
N SER A 10 10.41 1.50 1.79
CA SER A 10 8.97 1.64 1.59
C SER A 10 8.61 2.94 0.88
N VAL A 11 7.49 2.91 0.14
CA VAL A 11 6.87 4.12 -0.41
C VAL A 11 5.86 4.68 0.59
N ALA A 12 5.95 5.97 0.88
CA ALA A 12 5.03 6.65 1.79
C ALA A 12 3.59 6.69 1.23
N PRO A 13 2.55 6.63 2.08
CA PRO A 13 1.17 6.84 1.64
C PRO A 13 0.95 8.30 1.23
N MET A 14 0.49 8.54 -0.01
CA MET A 14 0.30 9.88 -0.56
C MET A 14 -1.03 9.98 -1.29
N MET A 15 -1.89 10.87 -0.80
CA MET A 15 -3.19 11.17 -1.43
C MET A 15 -3.02 11.63 -2.88
N GLY A 16 -3.84 11.07 -3.78
CA GLY A 16 -3.78 11.39 -5.21
C GLY A 16 -2.53 10.90 -5.94
N GLN A 17 -1.65 10.13 -5.28
CA GLN A 17 -0.40 9.62 -5.87
C GLN A 17 -0.29 8.10 -5.74
N THR A 18 -0.33 7.55 -4.52
CA THR A 18 -0.12 6.10 -4.30
C THR A 18 -1.37 5.26 -4.53
N ASP A 19 -2.13 5.56 -5.59
CA ASP A 19 -3.28 4.76 -6.01
C ASP A 19 -2.88 3.37 -6.52
N ARG A 20 -3.86 2.53 -6.84
CA ARG A 20 -3.63 1.16 -7.31
C ARG A 20 -2.77 1.07 -8.57
N HIS A 21 -2.88 2.04 -9.48
CA HIS A 21 -2.15 2.05 -10.75
C HIS A 21 -0.69 2.44 -10.51
N PHE A 22 -0.45 3.44 -9.66
CA PHE A 22 0.90 3.78 -9.22
C PHE A 22 1.57 2.59 -8.52
N ARG A 23 0.87 1.96 -7.55
CA ARG A 23 1.42 0.81 -6.82
C ARG A 23 1.74 -0.35 -7.74
N TYR A 24 0.88 -0.62 -8.73
CA TYR A 24 1.14 -1.64 -9.74
C TYR A 24 2.41 -1.35 -10.55
N LEU A 25 2.59 -0.10 -10.99
CA LEU A 25 3.82 0.28 -11.71
C LEU A 25 5.06 0.10 -10.83
N VAL A 26 5.03 0.56 -9.58
CA VAL A 26 6.17 0.43 -8.67
C VAL A 26 6.46 -1.04 -8.37
N ASP A 27 5.44 -1.88 -8.25
CA ASP A 27 5.62 -3.32 -8.03
C ASP A 27 6.37 -4.00 -9.18
N LEU A 28 6.11 -3.58 -10.43
CA LEU A 28 6.86 -4.06 -11.60
C LEU A 28 8.32 -3.58 -11.61
N LEU A 29 8.60 -2.38 -11.11
CA LEU A 29 9.94 -1.78 -11.12
C LEU A 29 10.80 -2.23 -9.93
N ALA A 30 10.19 -2.42 -8.76
CA ALA A 30 10.85 -2.71 -7.50
C ALA A 30 10.00 -3.69 -6.66
N PRO A 31 10.00 -4.99 -6.98
CA PRO A 31 9.12 -5.98 -6.34
C PRO A 31 9.37 -6.13 -4.83
N ASP A 32 10.59 -5.83 -4.36
CA ASP A 32 10.98 -5.95 -2.95
C ASP A 32 10.58 -4.74 -2.08
N ILE A 33 10.03 -3.67 -2.69
CA ILE A 33 9.64 -2.48 -1.93
C ILE A 33 8.28 -2.66 -1.25
N LYS A 34 8.16 -2.17 -0.01
CA LYS A 34 6.89 -2.16 0.70
C LYS A 34 6.03 -0.98 0.23
N LEU A 35 4.79 -1.28 -0.13
CA LEU A 35 3.83 -0.30 -0.63
C LEU A 35 2.70 -0.08 0.39
N TYR A 36 2.16 1.13 0.39
CA TYR A 36 1.02 1.53 1.22
C TYR A 36 -0.08 2.11 0.35
N THR A 37 -1.33 1.94 0.75
CA THR A 37 -2.46 2.64 0.12
C THR A 37 -2.31 4.16 0.23
N PRO A 38 -3.08 4.97 -0.52
CA PRO A 38 -3.25 6.37 -0.13
C PRO A 38 -3.77 6.41 1.31
N MET A 39 -3.58 7.54 1.97
CA MET A 39 -4.19 7.75 3.29
C MET A 39 -5.71 7.56 3.17
N ILE A 40 -6.26 6.58 3.89
CA ILE A 40 -7.71 6.33 3.92
C ILE A 40 -8.25 6.95 5.21
N HIS A 41 -9.23 7.85 5.10
CA HIS A 41 -9.90 8.40 6.26
C HIS A 41 -10.64 7.31 7.04
N ALA A 42 -10.53 7.33 8.37
CA ALA A 42 -11.17 6.35 9.25
C ALA A 42 -12.68 6.24 9.01
N ASP A 43 -13.37 7.37 8.83
CA ASP A 43 -14.81 7.41 8.57
C ASP A 43 -15.19 6.72 7.25
N ALA A 44 -14.32 6.79 6.24
CA ALA A 44 -14.52 6.07 4.99
C ALA A 44 -14.46 4.55 5.24
N ILE A 45 -13.59 4.07 6.14
CA ILE A 45 -13.54 2.65 6.50
C ILE A 45 -14.81 2.23 7.27
N VAL A 46 -15.27 3.06 8.21
CA VAL A 46 -16.45 2.77 9.05
C VAL A 46 -17.75 2.74 8.23
N HIS A 47 -17.89 3.65 7.26
CA HIS A 47 -19.13 3.85 6.51
C HIS A 47 -19.15 3.24 5.10
N ALA A 48 -18.00 2.83 4.54
CA ALA A 48 -17.98 2.20 3.23
C ALA A 48 -18.55 0.78 3.23
N SER A 49 -18.82 0.26 2.04
CA SER A 49 -19.21 -1.14 1.87
C SER A 49 -18.19 -2.09 2.50
N LYS A 50 -18.64 -3.23 3.02
CA LYS A 50 -17.77 -4.28 3.63
C LYS A 50 -16.60 -4.73 2.75
N LYS A 51 -16.65 -4.46 1.44
CA LYS A 51 -15.63 -4.85 0.46
C LYS A 51 -14.77 -3.68 -0.02
N PHE A 52 -14.83 -2.50 0.59
CA PHE A 52 -14.08 -1.32 0.14
C PHE A 52 -12.56 -1.61 0.06
N LEU A 53 -11.95 -2.03 1.17
CA LEU A 53 -10.51 -2.33 1.21
C LEU A 53 -10.12 -3.48 0.27
N HIS A 54 -11.00 -4.46 0.07
CA HIS A 54 -10.79 -5.54 -0.89
C HIS A 54 -10.81 -5.06 -2.35
N GLN A 55 -11.70 -4.10 -2.66
CA GLN A 55 -11.79 -3.50 -4.00
C GLN A 55 -10.57 -2.61 -4.27
N GLU A 56 -10.16 -1.81 -3.29
CA GLU A 56 -8.99 -0.94 -3.38
C GLU A 56 -7.69 -1.70 -3.61
N ASN A 57 -7.58 -2.93 -3.09
CA ASN A 57 -6.39 -3.77 -3.17
C ASN A 57 -6.54 -4.95 -4.14
N ARG A 58 -7.55 -4.93 -5.00
CA ARG A 58 -7.81 -6.02 -5.94
C ARG A 58 -6.63 -6.20 -6.90
N HIS A 59 -6.16 -7.44 -7.05
CA HIS A 59 -5.01 -7.81 -7.91
C HIS A 59 -3.68 -7.13 -7.58
N GLN A 60 -3.49 -6.68 -6.33
CA GLN A 60 -2.20 -6.18 -5.86
C GLN A 60 -1.55 -7.17 -4.91
N LYS A 61 -0.23 -7.09 -4.77
CA LYS A 61 0.47 -7.74 -3.65
C LYS A 61 0.00 -7.20 -2.30
N ALA A 62 0.43 -7.83 -1.21
CA ALA A 62 0.16 -7.32 0.13
C ALA A 62 0.72 -5.90 0.30
N VAL A 63 -0.15 -4.95 0.68
CA VAL A 63 0.20 -3.54 0.95
C VAL A 63 -0.26 -3.14 2.34
N GLY A 64 0.39 -2.13 2.92
CA GLY A 64 -0.06 -1.51 4.18
C GLY A 64 -1.26 -0.59 3.97
N ILE A 65 -2.06 -0.42 5.02
CA ILE A 65 -3.21 0.49 5.12
C ILE A 65 -2.96 1.47 6.26
#